data_AF-A0A1V6KFW5-F1
#
_entry.id   AF-A0A1V6KFW5-F1
#
_cell.length_a   1.000
_cell.length_b   1.000
_cell.length_c   1.000
_cell.angle_alpha   90.00
_cell.angle_beta   90.00
_cell.angle_gamma   90.00
#
_symmetry.space_group_name_H-M   'P 1'
#
loop_
_entity.id
_entity.type
_entity.pdbx_description
1 polymer ?
#
loop_
_entity_poly.entity_id
_entity_poly.type
_entity_poly.pdbx_seq_one_letter_code
_entity_poly.pdbx_strand_id
1 'polypeptide(L)'
;MDPDYAGALTLTLIPETEIYKEWESGRFEMITPFDSLRELKTMVEHSTFSNCFFSSMHASNYFSIRGSMPKDKGKILRQLQALLSRRDPNMLRPEFMRGL
;
A
#
# COMPACT_ATOMS: atom_id res chain seq x y z
N MET A 1 -18.54 3.86 2.20
CA MET A 1 -17.84 5.16 2.33
C MET A 1 -17.56 5.68 0.93
N ASP A 2 -17.73 6.98 0.68
CA ASP A 2 -17.51 7.59 -0.65
C ASP A 2 -16.85 8.98 -0.49
N PRO A 3 -15.52 9.02 -0.25
CA PRO A 3 -14.81 10.27 0.02
C PRO A 3 -14.24 10.89 -1.26
N ASP A 4 -13.99 12.20 -1.24
CA ASP A 4 -13.32 12.89 -2.35
C ASP A 4 -11.83 12.49 -2.49
N TYR A 5 -11.19 12.05 -1.40
CA TYR A 5 -9.80 11.63 -1.37
C TYR A 5 -9.60 10.41 -0.45
N ALA A 6 -8.82 9.45 -0.91
CA ALA A 6 -8.44 8.27 -0.14
C ALA A 6 -6.92 8.04 -0.21
N GLY A 7 -6.27 8.01 0.96
CA GLY A 7 -4.85 7.71 1.10
C GLY A 7 -4.65 6.30 1.67
N ALA A 8 -3.85 5.48 0.99
CA ALA A 8 -3.40 4.19 1.51
C ALA A 8 -1.94 4.28 1.96
N LEU A 9 -1.66 3.86 3.19
CA LEU A 9 -0.33 3.87 3.79
C LEU A 9 -0.01 2.49 4.37
N THR A 10 1.24 2.08 4.23
CA THR A 10 1.77 0.89 4.90
C THR A 10 2.31 1.26 6.28
N LEU A 11 2.09 0.39 7.26
CA LEU A 11 2.63 0.54 8.61
C LEU A 11 4.16 0.68 8.59
N THR A 12 4.66 1.66 9.34
CA THR A 12 6.07 1.82 9.67
C THR A 12 6.23 1.58 11.17
N LEU A 13 7.13 0.67 11.54
CA LEU A 13 7.44 0.43 12.95
C LEU A 13 8.34 1.55 13.47
N ILE A 14 7.86 2.26 14.49
CA ILE A 14 8.60 3.33 15.15
C ILE A 14 9.00 2.84 16.54
N PRO A 15 10.29 2.92 16.92
CA PRO A 15 10.74 2.53 18.25
C PRO A 15 9.89 3.15 19.36
N GLU A 16 9.81 2.46 20.50
CA GLU A 16 9.06 2.89 21.71
C GLU A 16 7.53 2.88 21.58
N THR A 17 6.97 2.75 20.38
CA THR A 17 5.52 2.56 20.18
C THR A 17 5.06 1.19 20.65
N GLU A 18 3.78 1.07 21.03
CA GLU A 18 3.25 -0.20 21.53
C GLU A 18 3.29 -1.30 20.46
N ILE A 19 2.98 -0.96 19.20
CA ILE A 19 3.06 -1.91 18.09
C ILE A 19 4.50 -2.39 17.84
N TYR A 20 5.51 -1.55 18.10
CA TYR A 20 6.91 -1.96 18.01
C TYR A 20 7.24 -3.00 19.09
N LYS A 21 6.77 -2.82 20.33
CA LYS A 21 6.97 -3.80 21.40
C LYS A 21 6.24 -5.12 21.13
N GLU A 22 5.04 -5.05 20.54
CA GLU A 22 4.32 -6.25 20.11
C GLU A 22 5.08 -7.00 19.01
N TRP A 23 5.64 -6.27 18.04
CA TRP A 23 6.50 -6.85 17.01
C TRP A 23 7.77 -7.48 17.58
N GLU A 24 8.49 -6.76 18.45
CA GLU A 24 9.74 -7.23 19.08
C GLU A 24 9.51 -8.47 19.95
N SER A 25 8.36 -8.58 20.61
CA SER A 25 7.97 -9.74 21.41
C SER A 25 7.37 -10.90 20.61
N GLY A 26 7.27 -10.77 19.28
CA GLY A 26 6.67 -11.79 18.39
C GLY A 26 5.15 -11.93 18.49
N ARG A 27 4.46 -10.98 19.16
CA ARG A 27 2.99 -10.93 19.22
C ARG A 27 2.36 -10.35 17.96
N PHE A 28 3.14 -9.58 17.20
CA PHE A 28 2.73 -9.00 15.93
C PHE A 28 3.76 -9.33 14.85
N GLU A 29 3.29 -9.84 13.71
CA GLU A 29 4.14 -10.14 12.55
C GLU A 29 3.85 -9.16 11.42
N MET A 30 4.91 -8.57 10.87
CA MET A 30 4.79 -7.69 9.71
C MET A 30 4.49 -8.51 8.45
N ILE A 31 3.57 -8.00 7.64
CA ILE A 31 3.32 -8.54 6.30
C ILE A 31 4.52 -8.27 5.38
N THR A 32 4.71 -9.12 4.36
CA THR A 32 5.77 -8.89 3.38
C THR A 32 5.45 -7.70 2.45
N PRO A 33 6.45 -7.13 1.75
CA PRO A 33 6.21 -6.09 0.75
C PRO A 33 5.17 -6.50 -0.31
N PHE A 34 5.20 -7.75 -0.77
CA PHE A 34 4.24 -8.24 -1.76
C PHE A 34 2.85 -8.47 -1.16
N ASP A 35 2.75 -8.80 0.12
CA ASP A 35 1.47 -8.89 0.80
C ASP A 35 0.81 -7.51 0.91
N SER A 36 1.57 -6.45 1.22
CA SER A 36 1.04 -5.08 1.21
C SER A 36 0.54 -4.64 -0.17
N LEU A 37 1.21 -5.06 -1.25
CA LEU A 37 0.74 -4.78 -2.61
C LEU A 37 -0.53 -5.56 -2.95
N ARG A 38 -0.67 -6.78 -2.44
CA ARG A 38 -1.89 -7.57 -2.60
C ARG A 38 -3.05 -6.93 -1.84
N GLU A 39 -2.82 -6.47 -0.62
CA GLU A 39 -3.80 -5.72 0.16
C GLU A 39 -4.22 -4.43 -0.57
N LEU A 40 -3.26 -3.65 -1.06
CA LEU A 40 -3.53 -2.44 -1.84
C LEU A 40 -4.36 -2.72 -3.11
N LYS A 41 -4.06 -3.81 -3.82
CA LYS A 41 -4.87 -4.28 -4.96
C LYS A 41 -6.29 -4.58 -4.51
N THR A 42 -6.47 -5.34 -3.42
CA THR A 42 -7.79 -5.69 -2.87
C THR A 42 -8.60 -4.45 -2.49
N MET A 43 -7.97 -3.46 -1.83
CA MET A 43 -8.62 -2.18 -1.50
C MET A 43 -9.16 -1.47 -2.76
N VAL A 44 -8.32 -1.36 -3.80
CA VAL A 44 -8.71 -0.73 -5.06
C VAL A 44 -9.81 -1.55 -5.76
N GLU A 45 -9.66 -2.87 -5.83
CA GLU A 45 -10.58 -3.80 -6.50
C GLU A 45 -11.99 -3.75 -5.92
N HIS A 46 -12.10 -3.68 -4.60
CA HIS A 46 -13.39 -3.66 -3.90
C HIS A 46 -13.90 -2.26 -3.57
N SER A 47 -13.14 -1.19 -3.87
CA SER A 47 -13.64 0.17 -3.74
C SER A 47 -14.72 0.49 -4.78
N THR A 48 -15.79 1.16 -4.35
CA THR A 48 -16.93 1.57 -5.18
C THR A 48 -17.18 3.07 -5.07
N PHE A 49 -16.13 3.87 -5.29
CA PHE A 49 -16.20 5.33 -5.20
C PHE A 49 -16.86 5.95 -6.43
N SER A 50 -17.64 7.01 -6.23
CA SER A 50 -18.29 7.77 -7.30
C SER A 50 -17.36 8.81 -7.93
N ASN A 51 -16.58 9.52 -7.10
CA ASN A 51 -15.62 10.53 -7.51
C ASN A 51 -14.52 10.71 -6.44
N CYS A 52 -13.56 9.80 -6.40
CA CYS A 52 -12.50 9.80 -5.39
C CYS A 52 -11.12 9.87 -6.02
N PHE A 53 -10.24 10.73 -5.52
CA PHE A 53 -8.83 10.65 -5.81
C PHE A 53 -8.13 9.67 -4.85
N PHE A 54 -7.71 8.52 -5.36
CA PHE A 54 -7.03 7.49 -4.58
C PHE A 54 -5.53 7.59 -4.76
N SER A 55 -4.76 7.52 -3.67
CA SER A 55 -3.30 7.65 -3.69
C SER A 55 -2.61 6.77 -2.64
N SER A 56 -1.52 6.12 -3.03
CA SER A 56 -0.53 5.53 -2.11
C SER A 56 0.83 6.23 -2.23
N MET A 57 0.86 7.45 -2.76
CA MET A 57 2.09 8.20 -2.97
C MET A 57 2.59 8.81 -1.64
N HIS A 58 3.20 7.97 -0.80
CA HIS A 58 3.80 8.35 0.48
C HIS A 58 5.12 7.62 0.70
N ALA A 59 6.01 8.16 1.53
CA ALA A 59 7.34 7.60 1.78
C ALA A 59 7.29 6.19 2.40
N SER A 60 6.25 5.90 3.19
CA SER A 60 6.05 4.60 3.84
C SER A 60 5.65 3.47 2.91
N ASN A 61 5.21 3.73 1.67
CA ASN A 61 4.74 2.69 0.76
C ASN A 61 5.85 2.10 -0.12
N TYR A 62 5.71 0.82 -0.46
CA TYR A 62 6.63 0.10 -1.35
C TYR A 62 6.45 0.44 -2.83
N PHE A 63 5.24 0.85 -3.22
CA PHE A 63 4.93 1.26 -4.57
C PHE A 63 3.88 2.37 -4.58
N SER A 64 4.08 3.35 -5.46
CA SER A 64 3.21 4.51 -5.58
C SER A 64 2.18 4.29 -6.69
N ILE A 65 0.90 4.32 -6.32
CA ILE A 65 -0.22 4.45 -7.25
C ILE A 65 -0.97 5.75 -6.99
N ARG A 66 -1.57 6.30 -8.03
CA ARG A 66 -2.51 7.41 -7.92
C ARG A 66 -3.49 7.41 -9.09
N GLY A 67 -4.72 7.83 -8.85
CA GLY A 67 -5.71 8.03 -9.92
C GLY A 67 -7.08 8.42 -9.42
N SER A 68 -7.89 8.95 -10.33
CA SER A 68 -9.29 9.32 -10.09
C SER A 68 -10.19 8.10 -10.31
N MET A 69 -10.87 7.64 -9.27
CA MET A 69 -11.81 6.52 -9.30
C MET A 69 -13.21 7.00 -9.68
N PRO A 70 -13.96 6.23 -10.50
CA PRO A 70 -13.62 4.90 -11.02
C PRO A 70 -12.77 4.90 -12.30
N LYS A 71 -12.56 6.06 -12.93
CA LYS A 71 -11.92 6.21 -14.26
C LYS A 71 -10.56 5.49 -14.38
N ASP A 72 -9.70 5.62 -13.37
CA ASP A 72 -8.35 5.06 -13.38
C ASP A 72 -8.24 3.66 -12.73
N LYS A 73 -9.34 3.12 -12.18
CA LYS A 73 -9.35 1.85 -11.43
C LYS A 73 -8.73 0.71 -12.23
N GLY A 74 -9.15 0.53 -13.48
CA GLY A 74 -8.64 -0.53 -14.34
C GLY A 74 -7.14 -0.39 -14.64
N LYS A 75 -6.62 0.84 -14.78
CA LYS A 75 -5.19 1.09 -14.98
C LYS A 75 -4.39 0.72 -13.74
N ILE A 76 -4.85 1.15 -12.57
CA ILE A 76 -4.19 0.86 -11.28
C ILE A 76 -4.15 -0.66 -11.03
N LEU A 77 -5.26 -1.37 -11.23
CA LEU A 77 -5.32 -2.82 -11.05
C LEU A 77 -4.36 -3.57 -11.97
N ARG A 78 -4.23 -3.16 -13.24
CA ARG A 78 -3.26 -3.76 -14.16
C ARG A 78 -1.81 -3.52 -13.72
N GLN A 79 -1.49 -2.33 -13.21
CA GLN A 79 -0.15 -2.03 -12.70
C GLN A 79 0.20 -2.91 -11.50
N LEU A 80 -0.70 -2.99 -10.51
CA LEU A 80 -0.50 -3.84 -9.32
C LEU A 80 -0.41 -5.32 -9.70
N GLN A 81 -1.26 -5.78 -10.62
CA GLN A 81 -1.21 -7.16 -11.11
C GLN A 81 0.14 -7.47 -11.78
N ALA A 82 0.67 -6.57 -12.60
CA ALA A 82 1.96 -6.76 -13.26
C ALA A 82 3.11 -6.87 -12.24
N LEU A 83 3.11 -6.04 -11.19
CA LEU A 83 4.09 -6.10 -10.10
C LEU A 83 4.01 -7.43 -9.34
N LEU A 84 2.80 -7.82 -8.93
CA LEU A 84 2.54 -9.07 -8.21
C LEU A 84 2.91 -10.31 -9.03
N SER A 85 2.73 -10.26 -10.36
CA SER A 85 3.11 -11.35 -11.26
C SER A 85 4.62 -11.46 -11.46
N ARG A 86 5.34 -10.33 -11.53
CA ARG A 86 6.81 -10.32 -11.69
C ARG A 86 7.54 -10.77 -10.43
N ARG A 87 7.01 -10.44 -9.26
CA ARG A 87 7.62 -10.71 -7.95
C ARG A 87 9.07 -10.25 -7.84
N ASP A 88 9.43 -9.17 -8.53
CA ASP A 88 10.77 -8.60 -8.53
C ASP A 88 10.89 -7.52 -7.44
N PRO A 89 11.67 -7.76 -6.35
CA PRO A 89 11.83 -6.80 -5.27
C PRO A 89 12.51 -5.49 -5.72
N ASN A 90 13.28 -5.51 -6.80
CA ASN A 90 13.96 -4.31 -7.31
C ASN A 90 12.99 -3.28 -7.89
N MET A 91 11.75 -3.69 -8.15
CA MET A 91 10.67 -2.79 -8.56
C MET A 91 10.02 -2.06 -7.37
N LEU A 92 10.37 -2.44 -6.13
CA LEU A 92 9.81 -1.87 -4.91
C LEU A 92 10.79 -0.89 -4.28
N ARG A 93 10.25 0.08 -3.54
CA ARG A 93 11.08 0.92 -2.69
C ARG A 93 11.75 0.05 -1.61
N PRO A 94 13.09 0.07 -1.50
CA PRO A 94 13.79 -0.71 -0.49
C PRO A 94 13.54 -0.14 0.91
N GLU A 95 13.65 -1.00 1.94
CA GLU A 95 13.34 -0.64 3.33
C GLU A 95 14.11 0.58 3.84
N PHE A 96 15.41 0.69 3.57
CA PHE A 96 16.21 1.84 4.01
C PHE A 96 15.80 3.17 3.37
N MET A 97 14.96 3.15 2.33
CA MET A 97 14.37 4.34 1.71
C MET A 97 12.91 4.57 2.14
N ARG A 98 12.32 3.67 2.94
CA ARG A 98 10.98 3.84 3.51
C ARG A 98 11.09 4.64 4.80
N GLY A 99 10.42 5.79 4.85
CA GLY A 99 10.50 6.71 5.98
C GLY A 99 10.67 8.16 5.51
N LEU A 100 10.43 9.11 6.41
CA LEU A 100 10.69 10.53 6.18
C LEU A 100 12.17 10.85 6.40
#